data_AF-A0A316GJX4-F1
#
_entry.id   AF-A0A316GJX4-F1
#
_cell.length_a   1.000
_cell.length_b   1.000
_cell.length_c   1.000
_cell.angle_alpha   90.00
_cell.angle_beta   90.00
_cell.angle_gamma   90.00
#
_symmetry.space_group_name_H-M   'P 1'
#
loop_
_entity.id
_entity.type
_entity.pdbx_description
1 polymer ?
#
loop_
_entity_poly.entity_id
_entity_poly.type
_entity_poly.pdbx_seq_one_letter_code
_entity_poly.pdbx_strand_id
1 'polypeptide(L)'
;MSLPKTMKAAVVPALGQPLDIREVPVPQIGPGQVLMRVRASGVCHTDLHAAEGKVAAQFTWDRLENINAIFDRMRSGTIDGRVVMEI
;
A
#
# COMPACT_ATOMS: atom_id res chain seq x y z
N MET A 1 13.17 -18.72 14.85
CA MET A 1 12.33 -19.18 13.71
C MET A 1 12.88 -18.56 12.44
N SER A 2 13.16 -19.35 11.41
CA SER A 2 13.55 -18.84 10.09
C SER A 2 12.32 -18.36 9.32
N LEU A 3 12.49 -17.35 8.46
CA LEU A 3 11.42 -16.89 7.56
C LEU A 3 11.05 -17.99 6.56
N PRO A 4 9.75 -18.19 6.25
CA PRO A 4 9.34 -19.14 5.22
C PRO A 4 9.77 -18.66 3.83
N LYS A 5 9.89 -19.58 2.87
CA LYS A 5 10.21 -19.24 1.47
C LYS A 5 9.04 -18.58 0.74
N THR A 6 7.81 -18.96 1.11
CA THR A 6 6.56 -18.45 0.51
C THR A 6 5.57 -18.01 1.58
N MET A 7 4.55 -17.26 1.15
CA MET A 7 3.41 -16.82 1.93
C MET A 7 2.14 -16.88 1.09
N LYS A 8 0.98 -17.02 1.74
CA LYS A 8 -0.31 -16.89 1.07
C LYS A 8 -0.65 -15.42 0.82
N ALA A 9 -1.19 -15.13 -0.36
CA ALA A 9 -1.68 -13.82 -0.75
C ALA A 9 -2.97 -13.94 -1.58
N ALA A 10 -3.85 -12.94 -1.45
CA ALA A 10 -4.95 -12.72 -2.39
C ALA A 10 -4.43 -11.82 -3.52
N VAL A 11 -4.51 -12.29 -4.76
CA VAL A 11 -3.90 -11.66 -5.93
C VAL A 11 -4.98 -11.37 -6.96
N VAL A 12 -5.01 -10.13 -7.48
CA VAL A 12 -5.80 -9.79 -8.66
C VAL A 12 -4.96 -10.18 -9.89
N PRO A 13 -5.32 -11.25 -10.64
CA PRO A 13 -4.47 -11.74 -11.73
C PRO A 13 -4.47 -10.80 -12.95
N ALA A 14 -5.57 -10.10 -13.17
CA ALA A 14 -5.74 -9.03 -14.14
C ALA A 14 -6.89 -8.11 -13.69
N LEU A 15 -6.92 -6.86 -14.16
CA LEU A 15 -7.99 -5.92 -13.81
C LEU A 15 -9.36 -6.46 -14.20
N GLY A 16 -10.33 -6.33 -13.30
CA GLY A 16 -11.70 -6.82 -13.47
C GLY A 16 -11.86 -8.34 -13.34
N GLN A 17 -10.80 -9.09 -13.01
CA GLN A 17 -10.90 -10.53 -12.72
C GLN A 17 -11.10 -10.78 -11.22
N PRO A 18 -11.73 -11.90 -10.83
CA PRO A 18 -11.83 -12.32 -9.43
C PRO A 18 -10.45 -12.47 -8.77
N LEU A 19 -10.37 -12.23 -7.45
CA LEU A 19 -9.17 -12.49 -6.67
C LEU A 19 -8.87 -13.99 -6.60
N ASP A 20 -7.59 -14.33 -6.63
CA ASP A 20 -7.06 -15.69 -6.54
C ASP A 20 -6.16 -15.82 -5.30
N ILE A 21 -6.28 -16.91 -4.55
CA ILE A 21 -5.44 -17.18 -3.39
C ILE A 21 -4.21 -17.99 -3.84
N ARG A 22 -3.03 -17.39 -3.75
CA ARG A 22 -1.76 -17.97 -4.22
C ARG A 22 -0.73 -18.07 -3.12
N GLU A 23 0.15 -19.07 -3.24
CA GLU A 23 1.45 -19.06 -2.56
C GLU A 23 2.42 -18.21 -3.41
N VAL A 24 2.96 -17.15 -2.81
CA VAL A 24 3.91 -16.22 -3.43
C VAL A 24 5.19 -16.14 -2.60
N PRO A 25 6.36 -15.78 -3.17
CA PRO A 25 7.58 -15.64 -2.40
C PRO A 25 7.43 -14.61 -1.27
N VAL A 26 8.07 -14.87 -0.12
CA VAL A 26 8.22 -13.84 0.90
C VAL A 26 9.12 -12.73 0.34
N PRO A 27 8.70 -11.45 0.39
CA PRO A 27 9.45 -10.36 -0.20
C PRO A 27 10.79 -10.12 0.49
N GLN A 28 11.81 -9.75 -0.29
CA GLN A 28 13.09 -9.26 0.22
C GLN A 28 12.97 -7.77 0.54
N ILE A 29 13.60 -7.34 1.64
CA ILE A 29 13.57 -5.94 2.08
C ILE A 29 14.87 -5.23 1.71
N GLY A 30 14.75 -3.98 1.25
CA GLY A 30 15.85 -3.04 1.08
C GLY A 30 16.06 -2.12 2.29
N PRO A 31 16.99 -1.15 2.19
CA PRO A 31 17.17 -0.12 3.20
C PRO A 31 15.86 0.64 3.50
N GLY A 32 15.57 0.87 4.78
CA GLY A 32 14.36 1.58 5.22
C GLY A 32 13.06 0.77 5.13
N GLN A 33 13.07 -0.47 4.67
CA GLN A 33 11.89 -1.33 4.59
C GLN A 33 11.81 -2.30 5.77
N VAL A 34 10.58 -2.62 6.19
CA VAL A 34 10.32 -3.59 7.26
C VAL A 34 9.48 -4.73 6.71
N LEU A 35 9.88 -5.96 7.02
CA LEU A 35 9.09 -7.14 6.71
C LEU A 35 8.13 -7.42 7.87
N MET A 36 6.83 -7.26 7.63
CA MET A 36 5.79 -7.52 8.63
C MET A 36 5.04 -8.81 8.33
N ARG A 37 4.79 -9.61 9.36
CA ARG A 37 3.85 -10.74 9.27
C ARG A 37 2.45 -10.25 9.59
N VAL A 38 1.64 -10.12 8.54
CA VAL A 38 0.23 -9.74 8.63
C VAL A 38 -0.57 -10.83 9.36
N ARG A 39 -1.29 -10.45 10.42
CA ARG A 39 -2.20 -11.35 11.16
C ARG A 39 -3.65 -11.25 10.71
N ALA A 40 -4.06 -10.04 10.33
CA ALA A 40 -5.37 -9.73 9.80
C ALA A 40 -5.26 -8.48 8.91
N SER A 41 -6.16 -8.38 7.93
CA SER A 41 -6.36 -7.18 7.11
C SER A 41 -7.85 -6.93 6.96
N GLY A 42 -8.26 -5.67 7.04
CA GLY A 42 -9.61 -5.27 6.63
C GLY A 42 -9.75 -5.33 5.11
N VAL A 43 -11.00 -5.40 4.64
CA VAL A 43 -11.38 -5.26 3.22
C VAL A 43 -12.37 -4.11 3.13
N CYS A 44 -12.16 -3.22 2.17
CA CYS A 44 -12.98 -2.03 1.94
C CYS A 44 -13.42 -1.92 0.48
N HIS A 45 -14.37 -1.02 0.19
CA HIS A 45 -14.83 -0.78 -1.18
C HIS A 45 -13.71 -0.31 -2.12
N THR A 46 -12.71 0.40 -1.59
CA THR A 46 -11.55 0.86 -2.39
C THR A 46 -10.74 -0.32 -2.94
N ASP A 47 -10.69 -1.45 -2.23
CA ASP A 47 -10.00 -2.65 -2.73
C ASP A 47 -10.69 -3.21 -3.97
N LEU A 48 -12.03 -3.23 -3.99
CA LEU A 48 -12.82 -3.61 -5.16
C LEU A 48 -12.58 -2.64 -6.32
N HIS A 49 -12.68 -1.34 -6.08
CA HIS A 49 -12.43 -0.34 -7.14
C HIS A 49 -11.01 -0.44 -7.71
N ALA A 50 -10.01 -0.76 -6.88
CA ALA A 50 -8.64 -0.97 -7.33
C ALA A 50 -8.52 -2.24 -8.19
N ALA A 51 -9.15 -3.35 -7.77
CA ALA A 51 -9.19 -4.60 -8.54
C ALA A 51 -9.86 -4.43 -9.91
N GLU A 52 -10.86 -3.54 -10.01
CA GLU A 52 -11.54 -3.17 -11.26
C GLU A 52 -10.76 -2.14 -12.09
N GLY A 53 -9.64 -1.61 -11.58
CA GLY A 53 -8.84 -0.59 -12.27
C GLY A 53 -9.44 0.83 -12.26
N LYS A 54 -10.43 1.09 -11.39
CA LYS A 54 -11.11 2.40 -11.28
C LYS A 54 -10.34 3.41 -10.44
N VAL A 55 -9.48 2.94 -9.54
CA VAL A 55 -8.64 3.79 -8.68
C VAL A 55 -7.21 3.27 -8.67
N ALA A 56 -6.25 4.18 -8.54
CA ALA A 56 -4.84 3.88 -8.35
C ALA A 56 -4.30 4.72 -7.19
N ALA A 57 -3.34 4.18 -6.44
CA ALA A 57 -2.68 4.92 -5.39
C ALA A 57 -1.83 6.04 -5.99
N GLN A 58 -2.22 7.29 -5.74
CA GLN A 58 -1.40 8.46 -6.04
C GLN A 58 -0.77 8.96 -4.74
N PHE A 59 0.53 9.25 -4.81
CA PHE A 59 1.24 9.81 -3.66
C PHE A 59 2.39 10.72 -4.07
N THR A 60 2.75 11.60 -3.15
CA THR A 60 3.93 12.47 -3.23
C THR A 60 4.82 12.24 -2.02
N TRP A 61 6.10 12.59 -2.15
CA TRP A 61 7.06 12.52 -1.05
C TRP A 61 7.20 13.87 -0.37
N ASP A 62 7.40 13.84 0.94
CA ASP A 62 7.83 15.00 1.71
C ASP A 62 8.63 14.53 2.92
N ARG A 63 9.19 15.46 3.68
CA ARG A 63 9.92 15.14 4.90
C ARG A 63 9.03 15.26 6.12
N LEU A 64 9.31 14.47 7.15
CA LEU A 64 8.57 14.51 8.42
C LEU A 64 8.54 15.91 9.05
N GLU A 65 9.61 16.71 8.90
CA GLU A 65 9.67 18.06 9.49
C GLU A 65 8.62 19.02 8.91
N ASN A 66 8.07 18.71 7.73
CA ASN A 66 7.07 19.52 7.05
C ASN A 66 5.60 19.16 7.40
N ILE A 67 5.36 18.32 8.41
CA ILE A 67 4.02 17.79 8.74
C ILE A 67 2.90 18.85 8.81
N ASN A 68 3.19 20.02 9.40
CA ASN A 68 2.19 21.07 9.53
C ASN A 68 1.89 21.74 8.17
N ALA A 69 2.93 21.99 7.36
CA ALA A 69 2.75 22.51 6.00
C ALA A 69 2.04 21.50 5.07
N ILE A 70 2.24 20.20 5.28
CA ILE A 70 1.47 19.14 4.61
C ILE A 70 -0.02 19.26 4.98
N PHE A 71 -0.35 19.42 6.27
CA PHE A 71 -1.74 19.59 6.69
C PHE A 71 -2.38 20.86 6.15
N ASP A 72 -1.65 21.97 6.08
CA ASP A 72 -2.17 23.22 5.51
C ASP A 72 -2.50 23.05 4.02
N ARG A 73 -1.61 22.41 3.26
CA ARG A 73 -1.86 22.07 1.85
C ARG A 73 -3.02 21.07 1.67
N MET A 74 -3.19 20.14 2.60
CA MET A 74 -4.32 19.19 2.59
C MET A 74 -5.65 19.92 2.80
N ARG A 75 -5.71 20.83 3.77
CA ARG A 75 -6.91 21.65 4.05
C ARG A 75 -7.24 22.60 2.90
N SER A 76 -6.23 23.12 2.21
CA SER A 76 -6.42 24.00 1.05
C SER A 76 -6.78 23.26 -0.24
N GLY A 77 -6.77 21.92 -0.23
CA GLY A 77 -7.06 21.11 -1.42
C GLY A 77 -5.95 21.10 -2.47
N THR A 78 -4.70 21.38 -2.08
CA THR A 78 -3.54 21.42 -2.98
C THR A 78 -2.71 20.13 -2.98
N ILE A 79 -3.17 19.10 -2.26
CA ILE A 79 -2.60 17.75 -2.28
C ILE A 79 -3.56 16.85 -3.05
N ASP A 80 -3.04 16.21 -4.09
CA ASP A 80 -3.69 15.09 -4.74
C ASP A 80 -3.16 13.77 -4.15
N GLY A 81 -4.06 12.89 -3.72
CA GLY A 81 -3.71 11.61 -3.11
C GLY A 81 -3.07 11.69 -1.71
N ARG A 82 -2.05 10.86 -1.47
CA ARG A 82 -1.38 10.67 -0.17
C ARG A 82 -0.01 11.35 -0.13
N VAL A 83 0.42 11.86 1.02
CA VAL A 83 1.84 12.23 1.23
C VAL A 83 2.53 11.12 2.02
N VAL A 84 3.63 10.60 1.47
CA VAL A 84 4.53 9.66 2.14
C VAL A 84 5.69 10.45 2.70
N MET A 85 5.93 10.33 4.00
CA MET A 85 6.96 11.09 4.69
C MET A 85 8.23 10.27 4.87
N GLU A 86 9.37 10.87 4.52
CA GLU A 86 10.70 10.38 4.89
C GLU A 86 11.03 10.79 6.33
N ILE A 87 11.64 9.87 7.08
CA ILE A 87 12.07 10.02 8.47
C ILE A 87 13.59 10.12 8.51
#